data_AF-A0A3L7VTC6-F1
#
_entry.id   AF-A0A3L7VTC6-F1
#
_cell.length_a   1.000
_cell.length_b   1.000
_cell.length_c   1.000
_cell.angle_alpha   90.00
_cell.angle_beta   90.00
_cell.angle_gamma   90.00
#
_symmetry.space_group_name_H-M   'P 1'
#
loop_
_entity.id
_entity.type
_entity.pdbx_description
1 polymer ?
#
loop_
_entity_poly.entity_id
_entity_poly.type
_entity_poly.pdbx_seq_one_letter_code
_entity_poly.pdbx_strand_id
1 'polypeptide(L)'
;MPHFTMVYRVMAKDEAFAKEIARAREAQQEAIIDSTVDLADGATAEDWQVVKLRIWARQWRAAKLAPKKYSDKAQVELTGADGGPMQVQALTIDARALLPEHRQALKQALLAAKNSGGDDNE
;
A
#
# COMPACT_ATOMS: atom_id res chain seq x y z
N MET A 1 16.89 24.53 -17.15
CA MET A 1 16.57 23.42 -16.22
C MET A 1 17.35 22.18 -16.65
N PRO A 2 17.91 21.39 -15.72
CA PRO A 2 18.50 20.09 -16.05
C PRO A 2 17.46 19.15 -16.66
N HIS A 3 17.90 18.29 -17.58
CA HIS A 3 17.01 17.32 -18.23
C HIS A 3 16.49 16.29 -17.21
N PHE A 4 15.26 15.81 -17.37
CA PHE A 4 14.62 14.90 -16.41
C PHE A 4 15.45 13.63 -16.15
N THR A 5 16.07 13.09 -17.19
CA THR A 5 16.95 11.91 -17.10
C THR A 5 18.15 12.14 -16.18
N MET A 6 18.68 13.36 -16.15
CA MET A 6 19.80 13.70 -15.27
C MET A 6 19.34 13.74 -13.81
N VAL A 7 18.18 14.35 -13.54
CA VAL A 7 17.61 14.40 -12.19
C VAL A 7 17.34 12.98 -11.67
N TYR A 8 16.71 12.11 -12.47
CA TYR A 8 16.47 10.72 -12.06
C TYR A 8 17.76 9.93 -11.82
N ARG A 9 18.81 10.18 -12.61
CA ARG A 9 20.11 9.55 -12.41
C ARG A 9 20.77 9.97 -11.11
N VAL A 10 20.64 11.23 -10.72
CA VAL A 10 21.17 11.72 -9.44
C VAL A 10 20.36 11.17 -8.28
N MET A 11 19.02 11.17 -8.38
CA MET A 11 18.15 10.57 -7.36
C MET A 11 18.44 9.08 -7.13
N ALA A 12 18.82 8.34 -8.17
CA ALA A 12 19.19 6.93 -8.04
C ALA A 12 20.53 6.70 -7.31
N LYS A 13 21.40 7.70 -7.25
CA LYS A 13 22.74 7.61 -6.64
C LYS A 13 22.81 8.26 -5.26
N ASP A 14 21.96 9.25 -4.99
CA ASP A 14 21.96 10.04 -3.77
C ASP A 14 20.56 10.01 -3.12
N GLU A 15 20.47 9.25 -2.03
CA GLU A 15 19.23 9.08 -1.27
C GLU A 15 18.78 10.38 -0.58
N ALA A 16 19.73 11.22 -0.12
CA ALA A 16 19.40 12.49 0.51
C ALA A 16 18.78 13.45 -0.50
N PHE A 17 19.37 13.53 -1.70
CA PHE A 17 18.80 14.30 -2.82
C PHE A 17 17.42 13.76 -3.23
N ALA A 18 17.25 12.44 -3.30
CA ALA A 18 15.96 11.83 -3.60
C ALA A 18 14.87 12.21 -2.57
N LYS A 19 15.20 12.20 -1.27
CA LYS A 19 14.30 12.61 -0.19
C LYS A 19 13.92 14.09 -0.27
N GLU A 20 14.87 14.96 -0.56
CA GLU A 20 14.60 16.39 -0.70
C GLU A 20 13.67 16.68 -1.89
N ILE A 21 13.92 16.02 -3.03
CA ILE A 21 13.03 16.11 -4.19
C ILE A 21 11.63 15.55 -3.86
N ALA A 22 11.53 14.46 -3.10
CA ALA A 22 10.24 13.91 -2.68
C ALA A 22 9.43 14.93 -1.86
N ARG A 23 10.05 15.57 -0.85
CA ARG A 23 9.42 16.64 -0.04
C ARG A 23 9.02 17.85 -0.89
N ALA A 24 9.89 18.30 -1.79
CA ALA A 24 9.59 19.40 -2.69
C ALA A 24 8.40 19.09 -3.61
N ARG A 25 8.26 17.83 -4.06
CA ARG A 25 7.13 17.38 -4.87
C ARG A 25 5.83 17.30 -4.07
N GLU A 26 5.89 16.89 -2.80
CA GLU A 26 4.73 16.93 -1.90
C GLU A 26 4.23 18.37 -1.71
N ALA A 27 5.13 19.31 -1.39
CA ALA A 27 4.78 20.73 -1.22
C ALA A 27 4.26 21.37 -2.52
N GLN A 28 4.86 21.04 -3.67
CA GLN A 28 4.34 21.47 -4.98
C GLN A 28 2.90 20.99 -5.20
N GLN A 29 2.63 19.73 -4.86
CA GLN A 29 1.33 19.12 -5.12
C GLN A 29 0.25 19.68 -4.19
N GLU A 30 0.61 20.05 -2.96
CA GLU A 30 -0.27 20.75 -2.03
C GLU A 30 -0.74 22.09 -2.61
N ALA A 31 0.19 22.93 -3.08
CA ALA A 31 -0.17 24.20 -3.72
C ALA A 31 -1.05 24.01 -4.97
N ILE A 32 -0.79 22.95 -5.76
CA ILE A 32 -1.62 22.62 -6.93
C ILE A 32 -3.04 22.24 -6.50
N ILE A 33 -3.19 21.46 -5.43
CA ILE A 33 -4.51 21.08 -4.91
C ILE A 33 -5.26 22.28 -4.35
N ASP A 34 -4.60 23.17 -3.61
CA ASP A 34 -5.26 24.37 -3.08
C ASP A 34 -5.82 25.24 -4.22
N SER A 35 -5.06 25.39 -5.31
CA SER A 35 -5.54 26.10 -6.52
C SER A 35 -6.73 25.44 -7.24
N THR A 36 -7.09 24.20 -6.91
CA THR A 36 -8.25 23.54 -7.55
C THR A 36 -9.59 24.15 -7.16
N VAL A 37 -9.66 24.83 -6.01
CA VAL A 37 -10.86 25.56 -5.57
C VAL A 37 -11.11 26.73 -6.52
N ASP A 38 -10.10 27.56 -6.77
CA ASP A 38 -10.20 28.69 -7.71
C ASP A 38 -10.56 28.23 -9.14
N LEU A 39 -10.04 27.07 -9.54
CA LEU A 39 -10.40 26.45 -10.82
C LEU A 39 -11.88 26.04 -10.89
N ALA A 40 -12.42 25.48 -9.80
CA ALA A 40 -13.82 25.11 -9.72
C ALA A 40 -14.72 26.36 -9.70
N ASP A 41 -14.37 27.38 -8.94
CA ASP A 41 -15.14 28.62 -8.82
C ASP A 41 -15.13 29.44 -10.11
N GLY A 42 -14.03 29.39 -10.86
CA GLY A 42 -13.90 30.03 -12.18
C GLY A 42 -14.53 29.25 -13.34
N ALA A 43 -15.10 28.07 -13.10
CA ALA A 43 -15.70 27.25 -14.15
C ALA A 43 -16.99 27.87 -14.69
N THR A 44 -17.15 27.80 -16.00
CA THR A 44 -18.33 28.25 -16.74
C THR A 44 -19.15 27.06 -17.24
N ALA A 45 -20.37 27.33 -17.72
CA ALA A 45 -21.22 26.30 -18.30
C ALA A 45 -20.64 25.61 -19.55
N GLU A 46 -19.66 26.23 -20.21
CA GLU A 46 -19.03 25.69 -21.43
C GLU A 46 -17.79 24.85 -21.13
N ASP A 47 -17.00 25.20 -20.11
CA ASP A 47 -15.70 24.58 -19.82
C ASP A 47 -15.68 23.71 -18.56
N TRP A 48 -16.79 23.62 -17.81
CA TRP A 48 -16.85 22.85 -16.55
C TRP A 48 -16.39 21.40 -16.69
N GLN A 49 -16.60 20.75 -17.84
CA GLN A 49 -16.13 19.38 -18.08
C GLN A 49 -14.60 19.31 -18.15
N VAL A 50 -13.98 20.27 -18.82
CA VAL A 50 -12.52 20.37 -18.93
C VAL A 50 -11.93 20.71 -17.56
N VAL A 51 -12.54 21.65 -16.85
CA VAL A 51 -12.14 22.00 -15.47
C VAL A 51 -12.24 20.77 -14.55
N LYS A 52 -13.37 20.05 -14.59
CA LYS A 52 -13.57 18.82 -13.83
C LYS A 52 -12.51 17.78 -14.12
N LEU A 53 -12.17 17.53 -15.39
CA LEU A 53 -11.11 16.60 -15.76
C LEU A 53 -9.74 17.04 -15.23
N ARG A 54 -9.44 18.34 -15.27
CA ARG A 54 -8.19 18.89 -14.73
C ARG A 54 -8.11 18.73 -13.21
N ILE A 55 -9.21 18.99 -12.48
CA ILE A 55 -9.27 18.80 -11.03
C ILE A 55 -9.08 17.32 -10.69
N TRP A 56 -9.79 16.42 -11.38
CA TRP A 56 -9.66 14.98 -11.18
C TRP A 56 -8.22 14.49 -11.38
N ALA A 57 -7.56 14.91 -12.46
CA ALA A 57 -6.17 14.53 -12.72
C ALA A 57 -5.20 15.02 -11.63
N ARG A 58 -5.44 16.22 -11.08
CA ARG A 58 -4.65 16.76 -9.96
C ARG A 58 -4.88 16.00 -8.67
N GLN A 59 -6.14 15.70 -8.34
CA GLN A 59 -6.50 14.89 -7.17
C GLN A 59 -5.90 13.48 -7.24
N TRP A 60 -6.02 12.81 -8.39
CA TRP A 60 -5.44 11.48 -8.60
C TRP A 60 -3.93 11.48 -8.40
N ARG A 61 -3.22 12.47 -8.96
CA ARG A 61 -1.79 12.62 -8.77
C ARG A 61 -1.41 12.90 -7.31
N ALA A 62 -2.20 13.70 -6.59
CA ALA A 62 -1.97 13.99 -5.18
C ALA A 62 -2.14 12.74 -4.30
N ALA A 63 -3.15 11.92 -4.57
CA ALA A 63 -3.35 10.64 -3.90
C ALA A 63 -2.17 9.67 -4.09
N LYS A 64 -1.49 9.70 -5.24
CA LYS A 64 -0.31 8.86 -5.50
C LYS A 64 0.97 9.39 -4.84
N LEU A 65 1.14 10.71 -4.77
CA LEU A 65 2.35 11.32 -4.19
C LEU A 65 2.30 11.37 -2.66
N ALA A 66 1.13 11.64 -2.07
CA ALA A 66 0.96 11.74 -0.62
C ALA A 66 -0.28 10.95 -0.15
N PRO A 67 -0.25 9.60 -0.22
CA PRO A 67 -1.39 8.75 0.12
C PRO A 67 -1.86 8.94 1.56
N LYS A 68 -0.97 9.23 2.50
CA LYS A 68 -1.35 9.49 3.89
C LYS A 68 -2.31 10.68 4.05
N LYS A 69 -2.18 11.69 3.18
CA LYS A 69 -2.95 12.94 3.24
C LYS A 69 -4.17 12.92 2.31
N TYR A 70 -3.99 12.41 1.09
CA TYR A 70 -4.99 12.51 0.02
C TYR A 70 -5.60 11.17 -0.42
N SER A 71 -5.24 10.04 0.20
CA SER A 71 -5.94 8.78 -0.10
C SER A 71 -7.35 8.80 0.48
N ASP A 72 -8.26 8.13 -0.23
CA ASP A 72 -9.58 7.82 0.30
C ASP A 72 -9.42 6.99 1.57
N LYS A 73 -9.99 7.50 2.68
CA LYS A 73 -10.04 6.78 3.96
C LYS A 73 -11.30 5.93 3.96
N ALA A 74 -11.14 4.64 3.67
CA ALA A 74 -12.20 3.67 3.91
C ALA A 74 -12.11 3.21 5.37
N GLN A 75 -13.12 3.53 6.18
CA GLN A 75 -13.33 2.86 7.47
C GLN A 75 -13.95 1.51 7.17
N VAL A 76 -13.12 0.46 7.18
CA VAL A 76 -13.58 -0.91 7.03
C VAL A 76 -13.86 -1.46 8.42
N GLU A 77 -15.14 -1.64 8.74
CA GLU A 77 -15.56 -2.34 9.95
C GLU A 77 -15.53 -3.85 9.68
N LEU A 78 -14.59 -4.52 10.36
CA LEU A 78 -14.40 -5.97 10.26
C LEU A 78 -15.21 -6.64 11.38
N THR A 79 -16.46 -6.99 11.09
CA THR A 79 -17.35 -7.71 12.01
C THR A 79 -17.51 -9.18 11.62
N GLY A 80 -17.81 -10.03 12.60
CA GLY A 80 -18.19 -11.42 12.41
C GLY A 80 -19.65 -11.57 11.97
N ALA A 81 -20.13 -12.81 11.91
CA ALA A 81 -21.53 -13.09 11.61
C ALA A 81 -22.48 -12.26 12.51
N ASP A 82 -23.52 -11.70 11.91
CA ASP A 82 -24.54 -10.88 12.58
C ASP A 82 -24.00 -9.65 13.33
N GLY A 83 -22.84 -9.11 12.91
CA GLY A 83 -22.21 -7.96 13.59
C GLY A 83 -21.50 -8.34 14.89
N GLY A 84 -21.39 -9.64 15.18
CA GLY A 84 -20.70 -10.16 16.36
C GLY A 84 -19.17 -10.06 16.26
N PRO A 85 -18.46 -10.44 17.33
CA PRO A 85 -17.00 -10.49 17.31
C PRO A 85 -16.50 -11.46 16.24
N MET A 86 -15.42 -11.07 15.56
CA MET A 86 -14.76 -11.94 14.58
C MET A 86 -14.21 -13.19 15.27
N GLN A 87 -14.69 -14.35 14.84
CA GLN A 87 -14.24 -15.64 15.37
C GLN A 87 -12.96 -16.07 14.66
N VAL A 88 -11.82 -15.94 15.32
CA VAL A 88 -10.55 -16.49 14.83
C VAL A 88 -10.41 -17.91 15.39
N GLN A 89 -10.70 -18.93 14.57
CA GLN A 89 -10.41 -20.31 14.93
C GLN A 89 -8.94 -20.62 14.64
N ALA A 90 -8.13 -20.69 15.69
CA ALA A 90 -6.80 -21.28 15.59
C ALA A 90 -6.96 -22.81 15.56
N LEU A 91 -6.58 -23.43 14.44
CA LEU A 91 -6.43 -24.89 14.36
C LEU A 91 -5.21 -25.32 15.16
N THR A 92 -5.39 -25.53 16.46
CA THR A 92 -4.37 -26.11 17.33
C THR A 92 -4.49 -27.63 17.30
N ILE A 93 -3.46 -28.30 16.75
CA ILE A 93 -3.35 -29.76 16.83
C ILE A 93 -2.72 -30.11 18.18
N ASP A 94 -3.52 -30.64 19.13
CA ASP A 94 -2.96 -31.22 20.35
C ASP A 94 -2.40 -32.61 20.05
N ALA A 95 -1.07 -32.70 19.98
CA ALA A 95 -0.37 -33.96 19.74
C ALA A 95 -0.63 -35.03 20.80
N ARG A 96 -1.10 -34.66 22.01
CA ARG A 96 -1.40 -35.60 23.10
C ARG A 96 -2.78 -36.24 22.95
N ALA A 97 -3.72 -35.54 22.32
CA ALA A 97 -5.07 -36.02 22.02
C ALA A 97 -5.13 -36.92 20.77
N LEU A 98 -4.05 -36.96 19.96
CA LEU A 98 -3.94 -37.86 18.82
C LEU A 98 -3.78 -39.32 19.25
N LEU A 99 -4.49 -40.21 18.55
CA LEU A 99 -4.24 -41.65 18.58
C LEU A 99 -2.75 -41.94 18.32
N PRO A 100 -2.19 -43.04 18.89
CA PRO A 100 -0.77 -43.36 18.75
C PRO A 100 -0.30 -43.39 17.29
N GLU A 101 -1.12 -43.92 16.38
CA GLU A 101 -0.82 -43.99 14.95
C GLU A 101 -0.69 -42.60 14.30
N HIS A 102 -1.62 -41.68 14.57
CA HIS A 102 -1.57 -40.32 14.04
C HIS A 102 -0.39 -39.51 14.59
N ARG A 103 0.00 -39.78 15.85
CA ARG A 103 1.16 -39.15 16.48
C ARG A 103 2.47 -39.59 15.84
N GLN A 104 2.58 -40.88 15.48
CA GLN A 104 3.73 -41.40 14.76
C GLN A 104 3.81 -40.85 13.34
N ALA A 105 2.69 -40.80 12.62
CA ALA A 105 2.61 -40.19 11.30
C ALA A 105 3.04 -38.71 11.32
N LEU A 106 2.54 -37.92 12.28
CA LEU A 106 2.94 -36.52 12.48
C LEU A 106 4.43 -36.38 12.76
N LYS A 107 4.98 -37.24 13.64
CA LYS A 107 6.42 -37.25 13.96
C LYS A 107 7.28 -37.57 12.74
N GLN A 108 6.88 -38.55 11.93
CA GLN A 108 7.58 -38.91 10.69
C GLN A 108 7.54 -37.77 9.67
N ALA A 109 6.38 -37.14 9.48
CA ALA A 109 6.23 -35.99 8.59
C ALA A 109 7.13 -34.81 9.01
N LEU A 110 7.21 -34.51 10.30
CA LEU A 110 8.09 -33.46 10.84
C LEU A 110 9.58 -33.78 10.65
N LEU A 111 9.98 -35.04 10.84
CA LEU A 111 11.37 -35.47 10.62
C LEU A 111 11.75 -35.41 9.14
N ALA A 112 10.85 -35.82 8.25
CA ALA A 112 11.05 -35.70 6.80
C ALA A 112 11.19 -34.22 6.39
N ALA A 113 10.31 -33.35 6.87
CA ALA A 113 10.36 -31.90 6.58
C ALA A 113 11.65 -31.24 7.13
N LYS A 114 12.12 -31.66 8.31
CA LYS A 114 13.40 -31.19 8.87
C LYS A 114 14.59 -31.62 8.02
N ASN A 115 14.54 -32.82 7.45
CA ASN A 115 15.62 -33.36 6.63
C ASN A 115 15.59 -32.85 5.18
N SER A 116 14.44 -32.41 4.67
CA SER A 116 14.31 -31.83 3.32
C SER A 116 14.63 -30.34 3.24
N GLY A 117 14.71 -29.63 4.37
CA GLY A 117 15.06 -28.19 4.42
C GLY A 117 16.56 -27.90 4.57
N GLY A 118 17.42 -28.90 4.35
CA GLY A 118 18.87 -28.82 4.63
C GLY A 118 19.79 -28.72 3.40
N ASP A 119 19.26 -28.74 2.18
CA ASP A 119 20.08 -28.89 0.95
C ASP A 119 20.12 -27.66 0.02
N ASP A 120 19.59 -26.50 0.43
CA ASP A 120 19.69 -25.26 -0.38
C ASP A 120 20.86 -24.36 0.09
N ASN A 121 22.07 -24.91 0.10
CA ASN A 121 23.30 -24.11 0.22
C ASN A 121 24.48 -24.76 -0.53
N GLU A 122 24.42 -24.69 -1.86
CA GLU A 122 25.58 -24.69 -2.76
C GLU A 122 25.45 -23.54 -3.79
#